data_AF-A0A960SRT5-F1
#
_entry.id   AF-A0A960SRT5-F1
#
_cell.length_a   1.000
_cell.length_b   1.000
_cell.length_c   1.000
_cell.angle_alpha   90.00
_cell.angle_beta   90.00
_cell.angle_gamma   90.00
#
_symmetry.space_group_name_H-M   'P 1'
#
loop_
_entity.id
_entity.type
_entity.pdbx_description
1 polymer ?
#
loop_
_entity_poly.entity_id
_entity_poly.type
_entity_poly.pdbx_seq_one_letter_code
_entity_poly.pdbx_strand_id
1 'polypeptide(L)'
;MNRNDREDACGGPVRRRSNAIRWWPAAVIVVGVILAVTIIRLRADLPFQSRNLGSLAAMVIGGAALWLWWLFLSRTGLRWRLLGAIGALLAVGGALALFRIRGVSGDLLPIFEPRWKS
;
A
#
# COMPACT_ATOMS: atom_id res chain seq x y z
N MET A 1 -57.64 14.39 -1.69
CA MET A 1 -56.73 13.45 -0.99
C MET A 1 -56.28 12.43 -2.03
N ASN A 2 -55.03 12.46 -2.47
CA ASN A 2 -54.56 11.71 -3.65
C ASN A 2 -54.03 10.33 -3.23
N ARG A 3 -54.15 9.32 -4.11
CA ARG A 3 -53.77 7.94 -3.83
C ARG A 3 -52.26 7.76 -3.65
N ASN A 4 -51.46 8.65 -4.24
CA ASN A 4 -50.00 8.61 -4.20
C ASN A 4 -49.42 8.81 -2.80
N ASP A 5 -50.12 9.53 -1.91
CA ASP A 5 -49.62 9.83 -0.55
C ASP A 5 -49.57 8.58 0.36
N ARG A 6 -50.13 7.43 -0.07
CA ARG A 6 -50.17 6.19 0.71
C ARG A 6 -48.97 5.28 0.49
N GLU A 7 -48.26 5.42 -0.63
CA GLU A 7 -47.13 4.54 -0.95
C GLU A 7 -45.83 4.98 -0.24
N ASP A 8 -45.78 6.23 0.19
CA ASP A 8 -44.63 6.84 0.85
C ASP A 8 -44.56 6.50 2.36
N ALA A 9 -45.68 6.06 2.95
CA ALA A 9 -45.82 5.89 4.40
C ALA A 9 -45.12 4.64 4.97
N CYS A 10 -44.80 3.63 4.15
CA CYS A 10 -44.10 2.41 4.58
C CYS A 10 -42.62 2.34 4.18
N GLY A 11 -42.10 3.36 3.49
CA GLY A 11 -40.72 3.41 3.01
C GLY A 11 -39.76 4.05 4.01
N GLY A 12 -39.50 3.41 5.15
CA GLY A 12 -38.44 3.87 6.07
C GLY A 12 -37.09 4.00 5.33
N PRO A 13 -36.22 4.97 5.67
CA PRO A 13 -34.97 5.19 4.95
C PRO A 13 -34.12 3.92 4.96
N VAL A 14 -33.91 3.33 3.78
CA VAL A 14 -33.00 2.20 3.60
C VAL A 14 -31.60 2.69 3.93
N ARG A 15 -31.13 2.42 5.15
CA ARG A 15 -29.73 2.66 5.53
C ARG A 15 -28.86 1.74 4.69
N ARG A 16 -28.36 2.23 3.55
CA ARG A 16 -27.27 1.56 2.83
C ARG A 16 -26.11 1.46 3.81
N ARG A 17 -25.81 0.24 4.29
CA ARG A 17 -24.57 -0.02 5.02
C ARG A 17 -23.44 0.30 4.05
N SER A 18 -22.84 1.49 4.19
CA SER A 18 -21.58 1.77 3.55
C SER A 18 -20.60 0.73 4.10
N ASN A 19 -20.07 -0.12 3.22
CA ASN A 19 -18.95 -0.98 3.57
C ASN A 19 -17.75 -0.05 3.77
N ALA A 20 -17.65 0.54 4.98
CA ALA A 20 -16.53 1.37 5.35
C ALA A 20 -15.27 0.50 5.34
N ILE A 21 -14.29 0.93 4.55
CA ILE A 21 -12.98 0.31 4.49
C ILE A 21 -12.39 0.29 5.90
N ARG A 22 -11.83 -0.83 6.33
CA ARG A 22 -11.18 -0.93 7.64
C ARG A 22 -9.75 -0.44 7.53
N TRP A 23 -9.51 0.87 7.62
CA TRP A 23 -8.19 1.49 7.43
C TRP A 23 -7.19 1.18 8.56
N TRP A 24 -7.66 0.80 9.75
CA TRP A 24 -6.78 0.63 10.91
C TRP A 24 -5.67 -0.43 10.75
N PRO A 25 -5.86 -1.60 10.12
CA PRO A 25 -4.78 -2.57 9.97
C PRO A 25 -3.69 -2.04 9.02
N ALA A 26 -4.07 -1.30 7.98
CA ALA A 26 -3.10 -0.64 7.12
C ALA A 26 -2.26 0.38 7.91
N ALA A 27 -2.90 1.19 8.76
CA ALA A 27 -2.20 2.13 9.62
C ALA A 27 -1.23 1.42 10.58
N VAL A 28 -1.64 0.32 11.20
CA VAL A 28 -0.79 -0.49 12.08
C VAL A 28 0.42 -1.07 11.32
N ILE A 29 0.21 -1.62 10.12
CA ILE A 29 1.29 -2.14 9.28
C ILE A 29 2.28 -1.02 8.94
N VAL A 30 1.79 0.13 8.49
CA VAL A 30 2.63 1.27 8.11
C VAL A 30 3.44 1.78 9.30
N VAL A 31 2.80 1.98 10.47
CA VAL A 31 3.49 2.41 11.69
C VAL A 31 4.53 1.37 12.11
N GLY A 32 4.20 0.08 12.04
CA GLY A 32 5.13 -1.01 12.35
C GLY A 32 6.37 -1.02 11.43
N VAL A 33 6.17 -0.80 10.13
CA VAL A 33 7.28 -0.69 9.16
C VAL A 33 8.15 0.52 9.46
N ILE A 34 7.54 1.70 9.69
CA ILE A 34 8.28 2.92 10.04
C ILE A 34 9.13 2.65 11.29
N LEU A 35 8.53 2.12 12.35
CA LEU A 35 9.23 1.83 13.60
C LEU A 35 10.37 0.83 13.39
N ALA A 36 10.12 -0.26 12.65
CA ALA A 36 11.15 -1.27 12.36
C ALA A 36 12.34 -0.65 11.60
N VAL A 37 12.07 0.17 10.58
CA VAL A 37 13.10 0.89 9.84
C VAL A 37 13.85 1.85 10.76
N THR A 38 13.16 2.66 11.56
CA THR A 38 13.78 3.59 12.51
C THR A 38 14.70 2.86 13.48
N ILE A 39 14.24 1.76 14.09
CA ILE A 39 15.05 0.94 14.99
C ILE A 39 16.31 0.45 14.28
N ILE A 40 16.18 -0.15 13.08
CA ILE A 40 17.32 -0.64 12.30
C ILE A 40 18.31 0.49 11.98
N ARG A 41 17.81 1.69 11.65
CA ARG A 41 18.65 2.85 11.32
C ARG A 41 19.44 3.36 12.53
N LEU A 42 18.85 3.32 13.72
CA LEU A 42 19.48 3.76 14.97
C LEU A 42 20.56 2.81 15.50
N ARG A 43 20.67 1.58 14.97
CA ARG A 43 21.64 0.57 15.41
C ARG A 43 23.05 0.84 14.90
N ALA A 44 23.69 1.88 15.47
CA ALA A 44 25.03 2.37 15.15
C ALA A 44 26.12 1.28 15.10
N ASP A 45 25.91 0.18 15.82
CA ASP A 45 26.76 -1.00 15.93
C ASP A 45 26.81 -1.86 14.65
N LEU A 46 25.78 -1.78 13.79
CA LEU A 46 25.69 -2.63 12.59
C LEU A 46 26.40 -2.02 11.37
N PRO A 47 27.04 -2.83 10.51
CA PRO A 47 27.51 -2.37 9.20
C PRO A 47 26.38 -1.76 8.36
N PHE A 48 26.70 -0.75 7.54
CA PHE A 48 25.74 -0.08 6.66
C PHE A 48 25.00 -1.06 5.75
N GLN A 49 25.72 -2.04 5.21
CA GLN A 49 25.17 -3.12 4.40
C GLN A 49 24.04 -3.88 5.12
N SER A 50 24.28 -4.32 6.35
CA SER A 50 23.29 -5.07 7.16
C SER A 50 22.09 -4.21 7.50
N ARG A 51 22.29 -2.92 7.80
CA ARG A 51 21.17 -1.99 8.00
C ARG A 51 20.34 -1.85 6.74
N ASN A 52 20.97 -1.64 5.59
CA ASN A 52 20.28 -1.43 4.32
C ASN A 52 19.46 -2.66 3.93
N LEU A 53 20.05 -3.86 4.04
CA LEU A 53 19.35 -5.13 3.82
C LEU A 53 18.19 -5.32 4.81
N GLY A 54 18.41 -5.01 6.09
CA GLY A 54 17.38 -5.11 7.13
C GLY A 54 16.16 -4.22 6.84
N SER A 55 16.37 -2.96 6.44
CA SER A 55 15.22 -2.12 6.08
C SER A 55 14.62 -2.44 4.73
N LEU A 56 15.40 -2.92 3.76
CA LEU A 56 14.84 -3.45 2.53
C LEU A 56 13.90 -4.62 2.85
N ALA A 57 14.32 -5.54 3.71
CA ALA A 57 13.48 -6.64 4.17
C ALA A 57 12.22 -6.15 4.91
N ALA A 58 12.35 -5.18 5.82
CA ALA A 58 11.21 -4.58 6.51
C ALA A 58 10.20 -3.93 5.55
N MET A 59 10.69 -3.23 4.52
CA MET A 59 9.85 -2.64 3.48
C MET A 59 9.17 -3.70 2.61
N VAL A 60 9.88 -4.77 2.21
CA VAL A 60 9.32 -5.86 1.40
C VAL A 60 8.25 -6.61 2.19
N ILE A 61 8.53 -7.00 3.43
CA ILE A 61 7.58 -7.71 4.30
C ILE A 61 6.37 -6.83 4.60
N GLY A 62 6.60 -5.56 4.94
CA GLY A 62 5.55 -4.58 5.19
C GLY A 62 4.67 -4.34 3.97
N GLY A 63 5.28 -4.20 2.79
CA GLY A 63 4.56 -4.07 1.52
C GLY A 63 3.73 -5.30 1.21
N ALA A 64 4.27 -6.51 1.40
CA ALA A 64 3.55 -7.76 1.22
C ALA A 64 2.36 -7.89 2.19
N ALA A 65 2.55 -7.54 3.47
CA ALA A 65 1.49 -7.52 4.47
C ALA A 65 0.39 -6.51 4.11
N LEU A 66 0.76 -5.33 3.61
CA LEU A 66 -0.19 -4.31 3.17
C LEU A 66 -0.98 -4.76 1.94
N TRP A 67 -0.32 -5.41 0.99
CA TRP A 67 -0.97 -6.03 -0.17
C TRP A 67 -1.92 -7.14 0.23
N LEU A 68 -1.51 -8.01 1.15
CA LEU A 68 -2.37 -9.07 1.69
C LEU A 68 -3.59 -8.48 2.39
N TRP A 69 -3.40 -7.42 3.20
CA TRP A 69 -4.51 -6.70 3.81
C TRP A 69 -5.45 -6.11 2.77
N TRP A 70 -4.91 -5.42 1.76
CA TRP A 70 -5.70 -4.80 0.69
C TRP A 70 -6.57 -5.84 -0.02
N LEU A 71 -5.97 -6.96 -0.40
CA LEU A 71 -6.64 -8.03 -1.12
C LEU A 71 -7.66 -8.72 -0.21
N PHE A 72 -7.31 -9.17 0.99
CA PHE A 72 -8.18 -10.11 1.72
C PHE A 72 -8.95 -9.49 2.89
N LEU A 73 -8.38 -8.50 3.58
CA LEU A 73 -8.90 -8.02 4.88
C LEU A 73 -9.54 -6.63 4.82
N SER A 74 -9.37 -5.87 3.74
CA SER A 74 -9.86 -4.49 3.61
C SER A 74 -11.39 -4.36 3.55
N ARG A 75 -12.11 -5.48 3.28
CA ARG A 75 -13.57 -5.54 3.03
C ARG A 75 -14.05 -4.62 1.90
N THR A 76 -13.16 -4.26 0.98
CA THR A 76 -13.48 -3.44 -0.18
C THR A 76 -14.24 -4.23 -1.25
N GLY A 77 -15.10 -3.55 -2.01
CA GLY A 77 -15.75 -4.15 -3.18
C GLY A 77 -14.73 -4.52 -4.26
N LEU A 78 -15.05 -5.54 -5.08
CA LEU A 78 -14.15 -6.06 -6.13
C LEU A 78 -13.62 -4.97 -7.07
N ARG A 79 -14.45 -3.98 -7.43
CA ARG A 79 -14.05 -2.83 -8.26
C ARG A 79 -12.86 -2.06 -7.66
N TRP A 80 -12.93 -1.76 -6.36
CA TRP A 80 -11.85 -1.04 -5.68
C TRP A 80 -10.61 -1.92 -5.53
N ARG A 81 -10.77 -3.21 -5.22
CA ARG A 81 -9.64 -4.16 -5.16
C ARG A 81 -8.86 -4.20 -6.47
N LEU A 82 -9.56 -4.32 -7.60
CA LEU A 82 -8.97 -4.31 -8.94
C LEU A 82 -8.31 -2.96 -9.26
N LEU A 83 -8.97 -1.84 -8.94
CA LEU A 83 -8.39 -0.51 -9.16
C LEU A 83 -7.06 -0.34 -8.40
N GLY A 84 -7.01 -0.77 -7.14
CA GLY A 84 -5.78 -0.73 -6.35
C GLY A 84 -4.70 -1.66 -6.90
N ALA A 85 -5.08 -2.86 -7.35
CA ALA A 85 -4.14 -3.80 -7.95
C ALA A 85 -3.55 -3.29 -9.27
N ILE A 86 -4.38 -2.75 -10.15
CA ILE A 86 -3.97 -2.13 -11.41
C ILE A 86 -3.09 -0.90 -11.12
N GLY A 87 -3.49 -0.04 -10.19
CA GLY A 87 -2.72 1.14 -9.81
C GLY A 87 -1.32 0.79 -9.32
N ALA A 88 -1.19 -0.23 -8.48
CA ALA A 88 0.10 -0.66 -7.99
C ALA A 88 0.94 -1.38 -9.06
N LEU A 89 0.32 -2.14 -9.97
CA LEU A 89 1.00 -2.70 -11.13
C LEU A 89 1.55 -1.60 -12.06
N LEU A 90 0.74 -0.58 -12.34
CA LEU A 90 1.15 0.59 -13.14
C LEU A 90 2.25 1.38 -12.46
N ALA A 91 2.22 1.53 -11.13
CA ALA A 91 3.28 2.20 -10.39
C ALA A 91 4.62 1.46 -10.50
N VAL A 92 4.62 0.14 -10.29
CA VAL A 92 5.84 -0.69 -10.41
C VAL A 92 6.32 -0.74 -11.87
N GLY A 93 5.43 -1.04 -12.81
CA GLY A 93 5.75 -1.08 -14.23
C GLY A 93 6.25 0.26 -14.75
N GLY A 94 5.63 1.37 -14.32
CA GLY A 94 6.06 2.73 -14.60
C GLY A 94 7.47 2.99 -14.06
N ALA A 95 7.73 2.68 -12.79
CA ALA A 95 9.08 2.84 -12.23
C ALA A 95 10.14 2.05 -13.03
N LEU A 96 9.85 0.81 -13.41
CA LEU A 96 10.76 -0.03 -14.20
C LEU A 96 10.94 0.45 -15.65
N ALA A 97 9.92 1.09 -16.23
CA ALA A 97 9.96 1.68 -17.56
C ALA A 97 10.72 3.02 -17.56
N LEU A 98 10.60 3.81 -16.49
CA LEU A 98 11.21 5.13 -16.38
C LEU A 98 12.67 5.06 -15.91
N PHE A 99 13.01 4.09 -15.07
CA PHE A 99 14.34 3.96 -14.47
C PHE A 99 15.03 2.66 -14.90
N ARG A 100 16.36 2.70 -15.04
CA ARG A 100 17.23 1.52 -15.16
C ARG A 100 18.12 1.40 -13.92
N ILE A 101 18.42 0.17 -13.51
CA ILE A 101 19.39 -0.11 -12.45
C ILE A 101 20.75 -0.27 -13.12
N ARG A 102 21.65 0.69 -12.92
CA ARG A 102 23.00 0.65 -13.54
C ARG A 102 23.97 -0.25 -12.77
N GLY A 103 23.74 -0.38 -11.47
CA GLY A 103 24.60 -1.12 -10.57
C GLY A 103 24.14 -0.94 -9.13
N VAL A 104 24.97 -1.44 -8.23
CA VAL A 104 24.71 -1.44 -6.79
C VAL A 104 25.91 -0.81 -6.10
N SER A 105 25.65 0.11 -5.16
CA SER A 105 26.71 0.74 -4.35
C SER A 105 27.32 -0.26 -3.37
N GLY A 106 28.49 0.05 -2.80
CA GLY A 106 29.12 -0.79 -1.76
C GLY A 106 28.22 -1.12 -0.57
N ASP A 107 27.23 -0.26 -0.29
CA ASP A 107 26.22 -0.44 0.76
C ASP A 107 24.92 -1.10 0.28
N LEU A 108 24.94 -1.79 -0.86
CA LEU A 108 23.80 -2.48 -1.47
C LEU A 108 22.62 -1.58 -1.89
N LEU A 109 22.85 -0.27 -2.04
CA LEU A 109 21.83 0.65 -2.57
C LEU A 109 21.84 0.61 -4.11
N PRO A 110 20.69 0.33 -4.76
CA PRO A 110 20.60 0.36 -6.21
C PRO A 110 20.75 1.79 -6.72
N ILE A 111 21.55 1.95 -7.78
CA ILE A 111 21.74 3.23 -8.45
C ILE A 111 20.72 3.32 -9.59
N PHE A 112 19.73 4.19 -9.41
CA PHE A 112 18.67 4.43 -10.39
C PHE A 112 19.05 5.56 -11.35
N GLU A 113 19.01 5.27 -12.65
CA GLU A 113 19.20 6.28 -13.69
C GLU A 113 17.92 6.39 -14.55
N PRO A 114 17.43 7.61 -14.84
CA PRO A 114 16.32 7.77 -15.78
C PRO A 114 16.71 7.22 -17.15
N ARG A 115 15.82 6.46 -17.78
CA ARG A 115 16.13 5.80 -19.07
C ARG A 115 16.37 6.79 -20.21
N TRP A 116 15.77 7.98 -20.15
CA TRP A 116 15.87 9.02 -21.17
C TRP A 116 17.09 9.93 -21.04
N LYS A 117 17.86 9.82 -19.95
CA LYS A 117 19.09 10.60 -19.78
C LYS A 117 20.25 9.75 -20.28
N SER A 118 20.56 9.90 -21.56
CA SER A 118 21.77 9.37 -22.21
C SER A 118 22.92 10.34 -22.04
#